data_AF-A0AA88UC49-F1
#
_entry.id   AF-A0AA88UC49-F1
#
_cell.length_a   1.000
_cell.length_b   1.000
_cell.length_c   1.000
_cell.angle_alpha   90.00
_cell.angle_beta   90.00
_cell.angle_gamma   90.00
#
_symmetry.space_group_name_H-M   'P 1'
#
loop_
_entity.id
_entity.type
_entity.pdbx_description
1 polymer ?
#
loop_
_entity_poly.entity_id
_entity_poly.type
_entity_poly.pdbx_seq_one_letter_code
_entity_poly.pdbx_strand_id
1 'polypeptide(L)'
;MELNKVTLEIFSKLEQKWLYHCEGKKTRVLSIDGGGTTGIVAGTALIHLENQIQAKTGDAHSRIADFFYIVTGTGIGALFAAMLTADDGNGCLLHSAKDAVAFVGGKSAELYMERRVDIFRRPRMFSGRSMDKVLKEALVREDGKALTLRDTCKPLLVPCSDLNSSVPFVFSRADASKSPSYDFELWKVCRATSANPSMLKPFALTFVDGKTSCLAVDGRRRLTRPGSGGRNRALRGGAWR
;
A
#
# COMPACT_ATOMS: atom_id res chain seq x y z
N MET A 1 -24.03 11.57 8.56
CA MET A 1 -22.74 12.16 8.17
C MET A 1 -22.44 11.66 6.77
N GLU A 2 -22.65 12.52 5.78
CA GLU A 2 -22.67 12.10 4.37
C GLU A 2 -21.27 11.82 3.84
N LEU A 3 -21.11 10.65 3.22
CA LEU A 3 -19.86 10.14 2.65
C LEU A 3 -19.17 11.17 1.72
N ASN A 4 -19.96 11.99 1.02
CA ASN A 4 -19.46 13.05 0.15
C ASN A 4 -18.66 14.12 0.91
N LYS A 5 -19.04 14.47 2.15
CA LYS A 5 -18.28 15.45 2.94
C LYS A 5 -16.91 14.92 3.35
N VAL A 6 -16.82 13.66 3.77
CA VAL A 6 -15.55 13.03 4.18
C VAL A 6 -14.64 12.86 2.96
N THR A 7 -15.17 12.42 1.84
CA THR A 7 -14.42 12.31 0.58
C THR A 7 -13.90 13.67 0.12
N LEU A 8 -14.74 14.70 0.12
CA LEU A 8 -14.33 16.07 -0.23
C LEU A 8 -13.29 16.63 0.75
N GLU A 9 -13.40 16.32 2.03
CA GLU A 9 -12.42 16.75 3.03
C GLU A 9 -11.06 16.04 2.85
N ILE A 10 -11.08 14.75 2.51
CA ILE A 10 -9.88 14.01 2.12
C ILE A 10 -9.27 14.62 0.87
N PHE A 11 -10.06 14.89 -0.17
CA PHE A 11 -9.55 15.51 -1.40
C PHE A 11 -9.01 16.92 -1.17
N SER A 12 -9.70 17.76 -0.39
CA SER A 12 -9.23 19.10 -0.07
C SER A 12 -7.93 19.07 0.73
N LYS A 13 -7.81 18.16 1.71
CA LYS A 13 -6.55 17.93 2.42
C LYS A 13 -5.47 17.38 1.50
N LEU A 14 -5.83 16.56 0.51
CA LEU A 14 -4.89 16.02 -0.45
C LEU A 14 -4.39 17.11 -1.41
N GLU A 15 -5.28 17.94 -1.93
CA GLU A 15 -4.95 19.07 -2.80
C GLU A 15 -4.03 20.07 -2.09
N GLN A 16 -4.39 20.48 -0.88
CA GLN A 16 -3.59 21.43 -0.11
C GLN A 16 -2.23 20.87 0.33
N LYS A 17 -2.16 19.57 0.70
CA LYS A 17 -0.89 18.98 1.16
C LYS A 17 0.03 18.54 0.02
N TRP A 18 -0.50 18.16 -1.14
CA TRP A 18 0.27 17.42 -2.15
C TRP A 18 0.24 18.01 -3.56
N LEU A 19 -0.79 18.79 -3.91
CA LEU A 19 -0.95 19.33 -5.26
C LEU A 19 -0.66 20.83 -5.34
N TYR A 20 -0.40 21.49 -4.21
CA TYR A 20 -0.11 22.93 -4.14
C TYR A 20 1.08 23.37 -5.02
N HIS A 21 2.04 22.47 -5.30
CA HIS A 21 3.22 22.77 -6.14
C HIS A 21 3.02 22.42 -7.63
N CYS A 22 1.81 22.06 -8.05
CA CYS A 22 1.55 21.51 -9.39
C CYS A 22 0.90 22.49 -10.38
N GLU A 23 0.93 23.82 -10.13
CA GLU A 23 0.39 24.79 -11.09
C GLU A 23 1.03 24.64 -12.48
N GLY A 24 0.21 24.31 -13.48
CA GLY A 24 0.61 24.19 -14.89
C GLY A 24 1.20 22.84 -15.35
N LYS A 25 1.43 21.86 -14.47
CA LYS A 25 1.93 20.51 -14.86
C LYS A 25 0.87 19.42 -14.67
N LYS A 26 0.71 18.56 -15.69
CA LYS A 26 -0.15 17.37 -15.60
C LYS A 26 0.36 16.44 -14.50
N THR A 27 -0.41 16.28 -13.42
CA THR A 27 -0.10 15.34 -12.34
C THR A 27 -0.45 13.92 -12.78
N ARG A 28 0.51 12.99 -12.65
CA ARG A 28 0.31 11.58 -12.98
C ARG A 28 0.32 10.76 -11.70
N VAL A 29 -0.75 10.00 -11.48
CA VAL A 29 -0.93 9.15 -10.29
C VAL A 29 -0.95 7.69 -10.73
N LEU A 30 -0.15 6.86 -10.08
CA LEU A 30 -0.18 5.41 -10.24
C LEU A 30 -0.93 4.79 -9.06
N SER A 31 -2.03 4.10 -9.33
CA SER A 31 -2.79 3.36 -8.32
C SER A 31 -2.70 1.87 -8.58
N ILE A 32 -2.17 1.12 -7.62
CA ILE A 32 -1.95 -0.32 -7.71
C ILE A 32 -2.94 -1.02 -6.78
N ASP A 33 -3.92 -1.65 -7.40
CA ASP A 33 -4.94 -2.38 -6.69
C ASP A 33 -4.41 -3.68 -6.08
N GLY A 34 -4.79 -3.94 -4.83
CA GLY A 34 -4.62 -5.24 -4.20
C GLY A 34 -5.57 -6.29 -4.76
N GLY A 35 -5.27 -7.57 -4.52
CA GLY A 35 -6.13 -8.68 -4.94
C GLY A 35 -5.91 -9.98 -4.17
N GLY A 36 -5.29 -9.90 -2.98
CA GLY A 36 -4.78 -11.11 -2.32
C GLY A 36 -3.84 -11.86 -3.26
N THR A 37 -4.13 -13.13 -3.53
CA THR A 37 -3.31 -14.00 -4.39
C THR A 37 -3.25 -13.58 -5.87
N THR A 38 -4.09 -12.64 -6.33
CA THR A 38 -4.14 -12.23 -7.75
C THR A 38 -3.19 -11.08 -8.12
N GLY A 39 -2.16 -10.81 -7.30
CA GLY A 39 -1.19 -9.74 -7.53
C GLY A 39 -0.40 -9.86 -8.84
N ILE A 40 -0.37 -11.05 -9.46
CA ILE A 40 0.34 -11.33 -10.72
C ILE A 40 -0.15 -10.45 -11.86
N VAL A 41 -1.46 -10.18 -11.96
CA VAL A 41 -2.02 -9.36 -13.06
C VAL A 41 -1.48 -7.93 -12.98
N ALA A 42 -1.48 -7.34 -11.78
CA ALA A 42 -0.89 -6.03 -11.54
C ALA A 42 0.62 -6.06 -11.84
N GLY A 43 1.32 -7.11 -11.41
CA GLY A 43 2.74 -7.30 -11.70
C GLY A 43 3.07 -7.29 -13.20
N THR A 44 2.36 -8.10 -14.01
CA THR A 44 2.57 -8.12 -15.46
C THR A 44 2.29 -6.76 -16.11
N ALA A 45 1.25 -6.06 -15.65
CA ALA A 45 0.95 -4.72 -16.13
C ALA A 45 2.06 -3.71 -15.79
N LEU A 46 2.66 -3.80 -14.59
CA LEU A 46 3.78 -2.95 -14.18
C LEU A 46 5.03 -3.21 -15.03
N ILE A 47 5.39 -4.48 -15.27
CA ILE A 47 6.50 -4.83 -16.17
C ILE A 47 6.26 -4.24 -17.56
N HIS A 48 5.06 -4.44 -18.11
CA HIS A 48 4.73 -3.91 -19.42
C HIS A 48 4.80 -2.38 -19.46
N LEU A 49 4.27 -1.70 -18.44
CA LEU A 49 4.32 -0.25 -18.31
C LEU A 49 5.76 0.28 -18.29
N GLU A 50 6.64 -0.33 -17.48
CA GLU A 50 8.05 0.07 -17.40
C GLU A 50 8.77 -0.14 -18.74
N ASN A 51 8.55 -1.27 -19.41
CA ASN A 51 9.12 -1.53 -20.74
C ASN A 51 8.64 -0.50 -21.78
N GLN A 52 7.37 -0.10 -21.74
CA GLN A 52 6.83 0.94 -22.63
C GLN A 52 7.42 2.32 -22.35
N ILE A 53 7.69 2.64 -21.08
CA ILE A 53 8.39 3.87 -20.68
C ILE A 53 9.81 3.86 -21.26
N GLN A 54 10.56 2.78 -21.08
CA GLN A 54 11.93 2.64 -21.59
C GLN A 54 11.97 2.72 -23.13
N ALA A 55 11.04 2.03 -23.82
CA ALA A 55 10.95 2.07 -25.28
C ALA A 55 10.62 3.47 -25.82
N LYS A 56 9.76 4.24 -25.14
CA LYS A 56 9.40 5.60 -25.55
C LYS A 56 10.45 6.65 -25.24
N THR A 57 11.22 6.45 -24.18
CA THR A 57 12.27 7.38 -23.75
C THR A 57 13.60 7.10 -24.43
N GLY A 58 13.82 5.86 -24.89
CA GLY A 58 15.11 5.39 -25.38
C GLY A 58 16.12 5.12 -24.26
N ASP A 59 15.69 5.11 -23.00
CA ASP A 59 16.54 4.95 -21.84
C ASP A 59 16.15 3.70 -21.04
N ALA A 60 17.10 2.76 -20.89
CA ALA A 60 16.91 1.52 -20.13
C ALA A 60 16.95 1.74 -18.61
N HIS A 61 17.42 2.89 -18.14
CA HIS A 61 17.45 3.25 -16.72
C HIS A 61 16.17 3.93 -16.25
N SER A 62 15.30 4.36 -17.16
CA SER A 62 13.99 4.91 -16.82
C SER A 62 13.16 3.90 -16.04
N ARG A 63 12.56 4.36 -14.94
CA ARG A 63 11.71 3.58 -14.05
C ARG A 63 10.32 4.19 -13.95
N ILE A 64 9.36 3.39 -13.50
CA ILE A 64 7.97 3.87 -13.29
C ILE A 64 7.96 5.13 -12.40
N ALA A 65 8.70 5.13 -11.30
CA ALA A 65 8.70 6.25 -10.34
C ALA A 65 9.14 7.59 -10.95
N ASP A 66 9.92 7.61 -12.03
CA ASP A 66 10.35 8.84 -12.70
C ASP A 66 9.18 9.56 -13.39
N PHE A 67 8.16 8.80 -13.81
CA PHE A 67 7.05 9.30 -14.63
C PHE A 67 5.79 9.57 -13.83
N PHE A 68 5.67 9.04 -12.61
CA PHE A 68 4.53 9.23 -11.73
C PHE A 68 4.88 10.11 -10.54
N TYR A 69 4.04 11.11 -10.27
CA TYR A 69 4.25 12.05 -9.18
C TYR A 69 3.81 11.47 -7.83
N ILE A 70 2.75 10.65 -7.85
CA ILE A 70 2.20 9.99 -6.68
C ILE A 70 2.01 8.51 -7.00
N VAL A 71 2.38 7.66 -6.06
CA VAL A 71 2.12 6.22 -6.12
C VAL A 71 1.24 5.84 -4.94
N THR A 72 0.19 5.06 -5.19
CA THR A 72 -0.71 4.54 -4.16
C THR A 72 -0.95 3.06 -4.36
N GLY A 73 -1.15 2.33 -3.26
CA GLY A 73 -1.41 0.90 -3.34
C GLY A 73 -2.15 0.34 -2.13
N THR A 74 -2.84 -0.78 -2.34
CA THR A 74 -3.56 -1.51 -1.28
C THR A 74 -3.17 -2.98 -1.25
N GLY A 75 -3.10 -3.60 -0.07
CA GLY A 75 -2.67 -4.99 0.07
C GLY A 75 -1.32 -5.26 -0.63
N ILE A 76 -1.29 -6.26 -1.52
CA ILE A 76 -0.10 -6.56 -2.34
C ILE A 76 0.29 -5.41 -3.29
N GLY A 77 -0.68 -4.59 -3.71
CA GLY A 77 -0.40 -3.40 -4.50
C GLY A 77 0.39 -2.34 -3.73
N ALA A 78 0.24 -2.29 -2.39
CA ALA A 78 1.07 -1.44 -1.54
C ALA A 78 2.52 -1.94 -1.45
N LEU A 79 2.73 -3.27 -1.47
CA LEU A 79 4.07 -3.84 -1.55
C LEU A 79 4.74 -3.46 -2.88
N PHE A 80 4.04 -3.61 -4.01
CA PHE A 80 4.56 -3.15 -5.30
C PHE A 80 4.85 -1.64 -5.29
N ALA A 81 3.93 -0.82 -4.79
CA ALA A 81 4.12 0.62 -4.70
C ALA A 81 5.34 0.98 -3.83
N ALA A 82 5.52 0.31 -2.70
CA ALA A 82 6.69 0.49 -1.83
C ALA A 82 7.98 0.08 -2.53
N MET A 83 8.05 -1.11 -3.14
CA MET A 83 9.26 -1.58 -3.84
C MET A 83 9.63 -0.68 -5.03
N LEU A 84 8.64 -0.18 -5.78
CA LEU A 84 8.86 0.71 -6.93
C LEU A 84 9.29 2.12 -6.55
N THR A 85 9.11 2.52 -5.29
CA THR A 85 9.45 3.87 -4.80
C THR A 85 10.57 3.85 -3.78
N ALA A 86 10.91 2.70 -3.20
CA ALA A 86 11.99 2.58 -2.24
C ALA A 86 13.34 2.95 -2.86
N ASP A 87 14.07 3.83 -2.18
CA ASP A 87 15.43 4.21 -2.53
C ASP A 87 16.45 3.77 -1.47
N ASP A 88 17.71 3.76 -1.86
CA ASP A 88 18.87 3.42 -1.02
C ASP A 88 19.27 4.52 -0.04
N GLY A 89 18.50 5.62 0.06
CA GLY A 89 18.85 6.83 0.79
C GLY A 89 19.69 7.82 0.01
N ASN A 90 20.24 7.45 -1.16
CA ASN A 90 20.93 8.34 -2.09
C ASN A 90 20.04 8.75 -3.28
N GLY A 91 18.77 8.35 -3.26
CA GLY A 91 17.81 8.59 -4.32
C GLY A 91 17.86 7.57 -5.46
N CYS A 92 18.66 6.50 -5.34
CA CYS A 92 18.69 5.41 -6.29
C CYS A 92 17.62 4.37 -5.94
N LEU A 93 16.73 4.07 -6.89
CA LEU A 93 15.68 3.07 -6.71
C LEU A 93 16.27 1.67 -6.50
N LEU A 94 15.73 0.95 -5.52
CA LEU A 94 16.19 -0.39 -5.16
C LEU A 94 15.71 -1.48 -6.12
N HIS A 95 14.56 -1.29 -6.78
CA HIS A 95 13.92 -2.32 -7.59
C HIS A 95 13.36 -1.77 -8.90
N SER A 96 13.58 -2.50 -9.99
CA SER A 96 12.75 -2.36 -11.19
C SER A 96 11.39 -3.02 -10.99
N ALA A 97 10.44 -2.75 -11.89
CA ALA A 97 9.15 -3.45 -11.91
C ALA A 97 9.35 -4.96 -12.09
N LYS A 98 10.34 -5.37 -12.87
CA LYS A 98 10.69 -6.78 -13.05
C LYS A 98 11.19 -7.42 -11.76
N ASP A 99 12.05 -6.73 -11.01
CA ASP A 99 12.61 -7.24 -9.75
C ASP A 99 11.51 -7.37 -8.69
N ALA A 100 10.64 -6.36 -8.57
CA ALA A 100 9.53 -6.38 -7.64
C ALA A 100 8.57 -7.55 -7.92
N VAL A 101 8.25 -7.80 -9.19
CA VAL A 101 7.37 -8.91 -9.60
C VAL A 101 8.04 -10.27 -9.42
N ALA A 102 9.33 -10.39 -9.75
CA ALA A 102 10.09 -11.61 -9.53
C ALA A 102 10.15 -11.98 -8.04
N PHE A 103 10.42 -11.00 -7.17
CA PHE A 103 10.43 -11.19 -5.73
C PHE A 103 9.06 -11.65 -5.21
N VAL A 104 7.99 -10.92 -5.53
CA VAL A 104 6.63 -11.24 -5.07
C VAL A 104 6.18 -12.60 -5.60
N GLY A 105 6.49 -12.91 -6.87
CA GLY A 105 6.19 -14.20 -7.48
C GLY A 105 6.90 -15.35 -6.76
N GLY A 106 8.20 -15.21 -6.52
CA GLY A 106 9.02 -16.21 -5.82
C GLY A 106 8.62 -16.45 -4.36
N LYS A 107 8.10 -15.41 -3.69
CA LYS A 107 7.67 -15.46 -2.28
C LYS A 107 6.16 -15.63 -2.09
N SER A 108 5.40 -15.83 -3.16
CA SER A 108 3.93 -15.91 -3.13
C SER A 108 3.39 -17.00 -2.19
N ALA A 109 4.02 -18.18 -2.17
CA ALA A 109 3.65 -19.28 -1.26
C ALA A 109 3.89 -18.94 0.22
N GLU A 110 4.96 -18.20 0.53
CA GLU A 110 5.25 -17.73 1.90
C GLU A 110 4.30 -16.58 2.30
N LEU A 111 4.00 -15.66 1.39
CA LEU A 111 3.05 -14.55 1.62
C LEU A 111 1.65 -15.07 1.95
N TYR A 112 1.21 -16.11 1.26
CA TYR A 112 -0.11 -16.70 1.38
C TYR A 112 -0.07 -18.08 2.04
N MET A 113 0.88 -18.30 2.95
CA MET A 113 1.00 -19.55 3.69
C MET A 113 -0.25 -19.79 4.55
N GLU A 114 -1.02 -20.82 4.20
CA GLU A 114 -2.22 -21.20 4.96
C GLU A 114 -1.83 -21.66 6.37
N ARG A 115 -2.56 -21.17 7.38
CA ARG A 115 -2.51 -21.79 8.71
C ARG A 115 -3.37 -23.06 8.66
N ARG A 116 -2.75 -24.23 8.86
CA ARG A 116 -3.49 -25.44 9.19
C ARG A 116 -4.07 -25.26 10.58
N VAL A 117 -5.37 -25.03 10.67
CA VAL A 117 -6.11 -25.00 11.94
C VAL A 117 -7.04 -26.19 11.93
N ASP A 118 -6.79 -27.15 12.82
CA ASP A 118 -7.48 -28.43 12.83
C ASP A 118 -8.99 -28.33 13.11
N ILE A 119 -9.71 -29.22 12.41
CA ILE A 119 -10.98 -29.91 12.72
C ILE A 119 -12.30 -29.11 12.77
N PHE A 120 -12.32 -27.78 12.87
CA PHE A 120 -13.59 -27.01 12.79
C PHE A 120 -13.60 -25.99 11.67
N ARG A 121 -14.75 -25.88 10.98
CA ARG A 121 -15.10 -25.04 9.80
C ARG A 121 -14.77 -23.54 9.91
N ARG A 122 -13.53 -23.19 10.22
CA ARG A 122 -13.03 -21.82 10.24
C ARG A 122 -12.62 -21.40 8.83
N PRO A 123 -12.82 -20.13 8.46
CA PRO A 123 -12.35 -19.62 7.17
C PRO A 123 -10.84 -19.80 7.06
N ARG A 124 -10.36 -20.17 5.86
CA ARG A 124 -8.92 -20.30 5.57
C ARG A 124 -8.25 -18.96 5.84
N MET A 125 -7.31 -18.93 6.79
CA MET A 125 -6.52 -17.75 7.11
C MET A 125 -5.06 -17.98 6.76
N PHE A 126 -4.42 -16.93 6.27
CA PHE A 126 -2.98 -16.89 6.05
C PHE A 126 -2.21 -16.57 7.33
N SER A 127 -0.97 -17.02 7.35
CA SER A 127 -0.06 -16.79 8.46
C SER A 127 0.52 -15.39 8.41
N GLY A 128 0.06 -14.51 9.30
CA GLY A 128 0.67 -13.18 9.48
C GLY A 128 2.17 -13.21 9.71
N ARG A 129 2.69 -14.16 10.50
CA ARG A 129 4.14 -14.28 10.74
C ARG A 129 4.94 -14.59 9.48
N SER A 130 4.38 -15.41 8.59
CA SER A 130 5.02 -15.75 7.31
C SER A 130 5.06 -14.52 6.39
N MET A 131 3.93 -13.80 6.30
CA MET A 131 3.86 -12.55 5.55
C MET A 131 4.80 -11.48 6.12
N ASP A 132 4.85 -11.30 7.45
CA ASP A 132 5.72 -10.33 8.11
C ASP A 132 7.20 -10.59 7.75
N LYS A 133 7.61 -11.87 7.69
CA LYS A 133 8.96 -12.27 7.29
C LYS A 133 9.26 -11.84 5.85
N VAL A 134 8.38 -12.18 4.90
CA VAL A 134 8.56 -11.81 3.49
C VAL A 134 8.58 -10.29 3.32
N LEU A 135 7.68 -9.56 3.97
CA LEU A 135 7.61 -8.10 3.88
C LEU A 135 8.88 -7.44 4.44
N LYS A 136 9.47 -8.00 5.50
CA LYS A 136 10.77 -7.54 6.01
C LYS A 136 11.91 -7.84 5.04
N GLU A 137 11.96 -9.04 4.46
CA GLU A 137 12.94 -9.40 3.43
C GLU A 137 12.86 -8.47 2.22
N ALA A 138 11.66 -8.03 1.85
CA ALA A 138 11.43 -7.15 0.70
C ALA A 138 11.80 -5.68 0.94
N LEU A 139 11.71 -5.22 2.19
CA LEU A 139 11.71 -3.80 2.54
C LEU A 139 12.76 -3.49 3.62
N VAL A 140 13.95 -4.06 3.42
CA VAL A 140 15.13 -3.85 4.26
C VAL A 140 16.26 -3.29 3.39
N ARG A 141 17.06 -2.40 3.98
CA ARG A 141 18.28 -1.89 3.39
C ARG A 141 19.38 -2.95 3.44
N GLU A 142 20.46 -2.72 2.69
CA GLU A 142 21.66 -3.57 2.73
C GLU A 142 22.29 -3.65 4.13
N ASP A 143 22.17 -2.59 4.94
CA ASP A 143 22.66 -2.55 6.33
C ASP A 143 21.76 -3.29 7.34
N GLY A 144 20.69 -3.92 6.86
CA GLY A 144 19.74 -4.69 7.67
C GLY A 144 18.66 -3.85 8.36
N LYS A 145 18.62 -2.52 8.16
CA LYS A 145 17.56 -1.68 8.71
C LYS A 145 16.30 -1.69 7.84
N ALA A 146 15.15 -1.70 8.48
CA ALA A 146 13.88 -1.61 7.77
C ALA A 146 13.75 -0.24 7.07
N LEU A 147 13.28 -0.27 5.82
CA LEU A 147 12.92 0.94 5.08
C LEU A 147 11.69 1.59 5.71
N THR A 148 11.64 2.91 5.68
CA THR A 148 10.56 3.74 6.23
C THR A 148 9.83 4.51 5.13
N LEU A 149 8.72 5.17 5.47
CA LEU A 149 8.01 6.04 4.53
C LEU A 149 8.90 7.15 3.97
N ARG A 150 9.87 7.65 4.75
CA ARG A 150 10.87 8.63 4.30
C ARG A 150 11.92 8.08 3.31
N ASP A 151 11.97 6.77 3.12
CA ASP A 151 12.91 6.12 2.19
C ASP A 151 12.29 5.88 0.80
N THR A 152 11.18 6.56 0.48
CA THR A 152 10.49 6.44 -0.81
C THR A 152 10.71 7.66 -1.72
N CYS A 153 11.36 7.56 -2.87
CA CYS A 153 11.69 8.72 -3.71
C CYS A 153 10.47 9.51 -4.25
N LYS A 154 9.24 8.97 -4.11
CA LYS A 154 7.97 9.63 -4.48
C LYS A 154 6.98 9.64 -3.32
N PRO A 155 6.06 10.62 -3.28
CA PRO A 155 4.84 10.54 -2.48
C PRO A 155 4.16 9.16 -2.57
N LEU A 156 4.28 8.38 -1.49
CA LEU A 156 3.58 7.10 -1.32
C LEU A 156 2.34 7.30 -0.44
N LEU A 157 1.19 6.85 -0.93
CA LEU A 157 -0.09 6.82 -0.20
C LEU A 157 -0.56 5.37 -0.02
N VAL A 158 -0.84 4.96 1.21
CA VAL A 158 -1.38 3.61 1.48
C VAL A 158 -2.61 3.74 2.37
N PRO A 159 -3.83 3.53 1.83
CA PRO A 159 -5.04 3.61 2.62
C PRO A 159 -5.20 2.39 3.53
N CYS A 160 -5.73 2.65 4.71
CA CYS A 160 -5.97 1.67 5.78
C CYS A 160 -7.18 2.14 6.62
N SER A 161 -7.61 1.32 7.58
CA SER A 161 -8.65 1.70 8.53
C SER A 161 -8.34 1.13 9.89
N ASP A 162 -8.65 1.88 10.94
CA ASP A 162 -8.58 1.37 12.31
C ASP A 162 -9.87 0.63 12.65
N LEU A 163 -9.74 -0.64 13.04
CA LEU A 163 -10.86 -1.50 13.37
C LEU A 163 -11.61 -1.03 14.62
N ASN A 164 -10.88 -0.45 15.59
CA ASN A 164 -11.47 -0.03 16.87
C ASN A 164 -12.37 1.19 16.69
N SER A 165 -11.85 2.23 16.05
CA SER A 165 -12.61 3.47 15.80
C SER A 165 -13.47 3.42 14.53
N SER A 166 -13.25 2.44 13.64
CA SER A 166 -13.87 2.39 12.30
C SER A 166 -13.55 3.61 11.43
N VAL A 167 -12.44 4.31 11.72
CA VAL A 167 -11.99 5.51 11.00
C VAL A 167 -10.99 5.12 9.91
N PRO A 168 -11.20 5.55 8.65
CA PRO A 168 -10.21 5.39 7.59
C PRO A 168 -9.04 6.36 7.81
N PHE A 169 -7.85 5.92 7.46
CA PHE A 169 -6.65 6.76 7.48
C PHE A 169 -5.69 6.36 6.35
N VAL A 170 -4.71 7.21 6.05
CA VAL A 170 -3.76 7.01 4.95
C VAL A 170 -2.35 7.15 5.49
N PHE A 171 -1.52 6.13 5.29
CA PHE A 171 -0.08 6.26 5.46
C PHE A 171 0.49 7.08 4.32
N SER A 172 1.40 7.99 4.65
CA SER A 172 1.77 9.10 3.77
C SER A 172 3.23 9.50 4.00
N ARG A 173 4.02 9.57 2.93
CA ARG A 173 5.39 10.12 2.98
C ARG A 173 5.41 11.55 3.53
N ALA A 174 4.49 12.44 3.13
CA ALA A 174 4.50 13.82 3.60
C ALA A 174 4.16 13.96 5.09
N ASP A 175 3.31 13.09 5.63
CA ASP A 175 3.04 13.09 7.08
C ASP A 175 4.27 12.58 7.83
N ALA A 176 4.95 11.55 7.30
CA ALA A 176 6.24 11.11 7.80
C ALA A 176 7.29 12.24 7.74
N SER A 177 7.37 13.01 6.66
CA SER A 177 8.30 14.16 6.55
C SER A 177 7.99 15.26 7.57
N LYS A 178 6.71 15.50 7.88
CA LYS A 178 6.29 16.53 8.85
C LYS A 178 6.49 16.12 10.30
N SER A 179 6.29 14.85 10.62
CA SER A 179 6.42 14.35 11.98
C SER A 179 7.01 12.93 12.00
N PRO A 180 8.13 12.71 12.72
CA PRO A 180 8.72 11.39 12.89
C PRO A 180 7.76 10.35 13.47
N SER A 181 6.72 10.78 14.20
CA SER A 181 5.69 9.89 14.76
C SER A 181 4.93 9.09 13.70
N TYR A 182 4.90 9.60 12.46
CA TYR A 182 4.24 8.98 11.30
C TYR A 182 5.22 8.32 10.33
N ASP A 183 6.50 8.22 10.68
CA ASP A 183 7.52 7.59 9.83
C ASP A 183 7.58 6.07 10.07
N PHE A 184 6.54 5.38 9.58
CA PHE A 184 6.40 3.95 9.75
C PHE A 184 7.34 3.14 8.85
N GLU A 185 7.81 2.00 9.36
CA GLU A 185 8.47 0.99 8.54
C GLU A 185 7.53 0.49 7.43
N LEU A 186 8.01 0.45 6.18
CA LEU A 186 7.21 0.09 5.01
C LEU A 186 6.61 -1.31 5.13
N TRP A 187 7.32 -2.26 5.75
CA TRP A 187 6.80 -3.61 5.96
C TRP A 187 5.56 -3.61 6.88
N LYS A 188 5.52 -2.74 7.91
CA LYS A 188 4.35 -2.56 8.78
C LYS A 188 3.20 -1.92 8.03
N VAL A 189 3.48 -0.93 7.19
CA VAL A 189 2.49 -0.26 6.32
C VAL A 189 1.84 -1.29 5.37
N CYS A 190 2.65 -2.09 4.68
CA CYS A 190 2.17 -3.14 3.79
C CYS A 190 1.37 -4.22 4.55
N ARG A 191 1.81 -4.58 5.75
CA ARG A 191 1.13 -5.56 6.60
C ARG A 191 -0.22 -5.06 7.12
N ALA A 192 -0.30 -3.78 7.44
CA ALA A 192 -1.52 -3.09 7.91
C ALA A 192 -2.60 -3.09 6.81
N THR A 193 -2.27 -2.62 5.60
CA THR A 193 -3.22 -2.60 4.48
C THR A 193 -3.57 -3.99 3.94
N SER A 194 -2.70 -5.00 4.14
CA SER A 194 -2.98 -6.39 3.76
C SER A 194 -3.87 -7.15 4.76
N ALA A 195 -4.19 -6.56 5.92
CA ALA A 195 -4.99 -7.18 6.97
C ALA A 195 -6.48 -7.25 6.61
N ASN A 196 -6.81 -8.10 5.63
CA ASN A 196 -8.17 -8.38 5.21
C ASN A 196 -8.81 -9.42 6.15
N PRO A 197 -9.88 -9.10 6.91
CA PRO A 197 -10.45 -10.02 7.90
C PRO A 197 -10.86 -11.40 7.39
N SER A 198 -11.16 -11.52 6.08
CA SER A 198 -11.50 -12.80 5.45
C SER A 198 -10.30 -13.71 5.22
N MET A 199 -9.08 -13.17 5.24
CA MET A 199 -7.85 -13.90 4.88
C MET A 199 -6.73 -13.73 5.91
N LEU A 200 -6.70 -12.65 6.67
CA LEU A 200 -5.59 -12.26 7.55
C LEU A 200 -6.13 -11.53 8.79
N LYS A 201 -5.55 -11.83 9.97
CA LYS A 201 -5.94 -11.15 11.20
C LYS A 201 -5.58 -9.65 11.14
N PRO A 202 -6.39 -8.78 11.78
CA PRO A 202 -6.05 -7.38 12.00
C PRO A 202 -4.63 -7.22 12.54
N PHE A 203 -3.96 -6.15 12.15
CA PHE A 203 -2.58 -5.89 12.53
C PHE A 203 -2.52 -4.85 13.64
N ALA A 204 -2.03 -5.22 14.81
CA ALA A 204 -1.79 -4.26 15.88
C ALA A 204 -0.57 -3.41 15.51
N LEU A 205 -0.82 -2.15 15.19
CA LEU A 205 0.22 -1.19 14.82
C LEU A 205 0.37 -0.16 15.94
N THR A 206 1.57 -0.07 16.49
CA THR A 206 1.97 1.02 17.37
C THR A 206 2.67 2.09 16.56
N PHE A 207 2.31 3.35 16.78
CA PHE A 207 2.95 4.51 16.17
C PHE A 207 4.35 4.69 16.74
N VAL A 208 5.19 5.46 16.03
CA VAL A 208 6.59 5.66 16.42
C VAL A 208 6.70 6.42 17.76
N ASP A 209 5.65 7.16 18.14
CA ASP A 209 5.55 7.85 19.44
C ASP A 209 5.40 6.90 20.65
N GLY A 210 5.09 5.62 20.42
CA GLY A 210 4.82 4.61 21.46
C GLY A 210 3.53 4.81 22.26
N LYS A 211 2.78 5.89 22.00
CA LYS A 211 1.56 6.27 22.74
C LYS A 211 0.30 5.94 21.97
N THR A 212 0.37 6.07 20.64
CA THR A 212 -0.77 5.83 19.76
C THR A 212 -0.69 4.41 19.21
N SER A 213 -1.80 3.69 19.23
CA SER A 213 -1.92 2.39 18.56
C SER A 213 -3.22 2.28 17.79
N CYS A 214 -3.20 1.55 16.69
CA CYS A 214 -4.39 1.22 15.92
C CYS A 214 -4.43 -0.28 15.62
N LEU A 215 -5.66 -0.79 15.46
CA LEU A 215 -5.88 -2.16 15.03
C LEU A 215 -6.18 -2.14 13.53
N ALA A 216 -5.13 -2.11 12.73
CA ALA A 216 -5.19 -1.88 11.31
C ALA A 216 -5.87 -3.03 10.53
N VAL A 217 -6.74 -2.66 9.60
CA VAL A 217 -7.39 -3.54 8.63
C VAL A 217 -7.31 -2.94 7.21
N ASP A 218 -7.47 -3.82 6.21
CA ASP A 218 -7.52 -3.43 4.80
C ASP A 218 -8.54 -2.31 4.56
N GLY A 219 -8.07 -1.22 3.94
CA GLY A 219 -8.87 -0.02 3.62
C GLY A 219 -9.97 -0.27 2.59
N ARG A 220 -10.00 -1.44 1.94
CA ARG A 220 -11.06 -1.86 1.00
C ARG A 220 -12.35 -2.34 1.69
N ARG A 221 -12.36 -2.43 3.02
CA ARG A 221 -13.54 -2.91 3.75
C ARG A 221 -14.75 -2.02 3.49
N ARG A 222 -15.86 -2.65 3.12
CA ARG A 222 -17.19 -2.05 3.24
C ARG A 222 -17.53 -1.98 4.74
N LEU A 223 -17.66 -0.78 5.28
CA LEU A 223 -18.21 -0.57 6.62
C LEU A 223 -19.68 -1.01 6.63
N THR A 224 -19.95 -2.26 6.99
CA THR A 224 -21.29 -2.65 7.44
C THR A 224 -21.45 -2.12 8.87
N ARG A 225 -22.38 -1.19 9.06
CA ARG A 225 -22.86 -0.84 10.40
C ARG A 225 -23.65 -2.02 10.95
N PRO A 226 -23.34 -2.55 12.13
CA PRO A 226 -24.22 -3.51 12.79
C PRO A 226 -25.46 -2.75 13.25
N GLY A 227 -26.58 -2.89 12.53
CA GLY A 227 -27.87 -2.28 12.90
C GLY A 227 -28.77 -1.83 11.75
N SER A 228 -28.26 -1.69 10.51
CA SER A 228 -29.10 -1.30 9.37
C SER A 228 -29.25 -2.46 8.38
N GLY A 229 -30.35 -3.21 8.51
CA GLY A 229 -30.82 -4.08 7.44
C GLY A 229 -31.16 -3.23 6.22
N GLY A 230 -30.27 -3.16 5.22
CA GLY A 230 -30.50 -2.30 4.07
C GLY A 230 -29.35 -2.21 3.08
N ARG A 231 -29.49 -2.97 1.99
CA ARG A 231 -28.86 -2.81 0.66
C ARG A 231 -27.33 -2.70 0.60
N ASN A 232 -26.74 -3.82 0.19
CA ASN A 232 -25.39 -3.93 -0.34
C ASN A 232 -25.15 -2.94 -1.50
N ARG A 233 -24.35 -1.89 -1.28
CA ARG A 233 -23.77 -1.11 -2.38
C ARG A 233 -22.27 -1.40 -2.46
N ALA A 234 -21.86 -1.90 -3.61
CA ALA A 234 -20.45 -2.03 -3.93
C ALA A 234 -19.82 -0.66 -4.11
N LEU A 235 -18.61 -0.49 -3.59
CA LEU A 235 -17.62 0.35 -4.26
C LEU A 235 -17.37 -0.32 -5.62
N ARG A 236 -18.29 -0.10 -6.57
CA ARG A 236 -17.97 -0.26 -7.99
C ARG A 236 -16.93 0.81 -8.25
N GLY A 237 -15.78 0.39 -8.79
CA GLY A 237 -14.80 1.31 -9.35
C GLY A 237 -15.54 2.26 -10.29
N GLY A 238 -15.74 3.49 -9.82
CA GLY A 238 -16.19 4.58 -10.65
C GLY A 238 -15.01 4.94 -11.52
N ALA A 239 -15.16 4.73 -12.82
CA ALA A 239 -14.26 5.28 -13.82
C ALA A 239 -14.09 6.78 -13.52
N TRP A 240 -12.86 7.13 -13.19
CA TRP A 240 -12.39 8.48 -12.96
C TRP A 240 -12.59 9.29 -14.27
N ARG A 241 -13.45 10.29 -14.23
CA ARG A 241 -13.53 11.37 -15.22
C ARG A 241 -13.33 12.68 -14.51
#